data_AF-A0A1J3G0Q6-F1
#
_entry.id   AF-A0A1J3G0Q6-F1
#
_cell.length_a   1.000
_cell.length_b   1.000
_cell.length_c   1.000
_cell.angle_alpha   90.00
_cell.angle_beta   90.00
_cell.angle_gamma   90.00
#
_symmetry.space_group_name_H-M   'P 1'
#
loop_
_entity.id
_entity.type
_entity.pdbx_description
1 polymer ?
#
loop_
_entity_poly.entity_id
_entity_poly.type
_entity_poly.pdbx_seq_one_letter_code
_entity_poly.pdbx_strand_id
1 'polypeptide(L)'
;MDPSCTNSVNGFYSFLNRSMEDLERVYLSNNFMSVQFLQRVLCLLRTSHSHLTILVQKLNLPAGDKWLDDYMDETSKLWDVFHVIKSSLSSMESFCSAAVSIASTLDTHHHRQISRQVIRAISVCRREAVGIEEENRALMENRIQRFPFWSEQVTAMESSKIQNGFSGFRGVMNTVKNINSLLLAILMQGLVYSIPGDAAAAVTLTATAMVRLKQRVAVEMERTEMKKGIMLYEYRRSKTAMEELKAEVERRWCD
;
A
#
# COMPACT_ATOMS: atom_id res chain seq x y z
N MET A 1 9.59 -16.03 24.14
CA MET A 1 10.50 -15.04 23.54
C MET A 1 10.81 -14.05 24.63
N ASP A 2 12.08 -13.96 25.04
CA ASP A 2 12.45 -13.16 26.21
C ASP A 2 12.22 -11.65 25.95
N PRO A 3 11.44 -10.97 26.80
CA PRO A 3 11.06 -9.56 26.64
C PRO A 3 12.23 -8.57 26.85
N SER A 4 13.42 -9.06 27.21
CA SER A 4 14.63 -8.26 27.41
C SER A 4 15.39 -7.98 26.10
N CYS A 5 15.23 -8.82 25.06
CA CYS A 5 15.98 -8.66 23.81
C CYS A 5 15.38 -7.62 22.86
N THR A 6 14.08 -7.29 22.93
CA THR A 6 13.41 -6.36 21.99
C THR A 6 13.71 -4.88 22.24
N ASN A 7 14.29 -4.52 23.38
CA ASN A 7 14.47 -3.13 23.81
C ASN A 7 15.88 -2.59 23.54
N SER A 8 16.65 -3.31 22.71
CA SER A 8 17.97 -2.89 22.25
C SER A 8 17.94 -2.57 20.76
N VAL A 9 18.93 -1.83 20.28
CA VAL A 9 19.12 -1.58 18.84
C VAL A 9 19.16 -2.89 18.04
N ASN A 10 19.88 -3.91 18.54
CA ASN A 10 19.95 -5.22 17.89
C ASN A 10 18.62 -5.99 17.92
N GLY A 11 17.88 -5.85 19.02
CA GLY A 11 16.52 -6.36 19.16
C GLY A 11 15.56 -5.78 18.12
N PHE A 12 15.65 -4.47 17.92
CA PHE A 12 14.86 -3.77 16.93
C PHE A 12 15.18 -4.24 15.51
N TYR A 13 16.46 -4.38 15.16
CA TYR A 13 16.86 -4.94 13.86
C TYR A 13 16.35 -6.38 13.66
N SER A 14 16.44 -7.22 14.70
CA SER A 14 15.95 -8.60 14.65
C SER A 14 14.43 -8.65 14.48
N PHE A 15 13.69 -7.76 15.17
CA PHE A 15 12.25 -7.58 15.01
C PHE A 15 11.90 -7.20 13.56
N LEU A 16 12.57 -6.20 12.99
CA LEU A 16 12.32 -5.77 11.63
C LEU A 16 12.61 -6.88 10.62
N ASN A 17 13.76 -7.55 10.73
CA ASN A 17 14.11 -8.62 9.79
C ASN A 17 13.09 -9.76 9.82
N ARG A 18 12.72 -10.23 11.01
CA ARG A 18 11.69 -11.26 11.18
C ARG A 18 10.35 -10.80 10.62
N SER A 19 9.96 -9.57 10.86
CA SER A 19 8.69 -9.03 10.38
C SER A 19 8.65 -8.93 8.86
N MET A 20 9.78 -8.60 8.21
CA MET A 20 9.90 -8.62 6.76
C MET A 20 9.84 -10.04 6.19
N GLU A 21 10.47 -11.02 6.85
CA GLU A 21 10.36 -12.45 6.47
C GLU A 21 8.92 -12.97 6.62
N ASP A 22 8.23 -12.59 7.70
CA ASP A 22 6.81 -12.88 7.90
C ASP A 22 5.95 -12.27 6.79
N LEU A 23 6.24 -11.04 6.39
CA LEU A 23 5.54 -10.35 5.31
C LEU A 23 5.79 -11.03 3.95
N GLU A 24 7.02 -11.47 3.67
CA GLU A 24 7.34 -12.26 2.48
C GLU A 24 6.55 -13.58 2.45
N ARG A 25 6.42 -14.26 3.59
CA ARG A 25 5.61 -15.49 3.67
C ARG A 25 4.13 -15.22 3.40
N VAL A 26 3.57 -14.16 3.98
CA VAL A 26 2.18 -13.74 3.73
C VAL A 26 1.97 -13.37 2.27
N TYR A 27 2.94 -12.70 1.64
CA TYR A 27 2.88 -12.40 0.21
C TYR A 27 2.78 -13.66 -0.64
N LEU A 28 3.59 -14.68 -0.34
CA LEU A 28 3.61 -15.94 -1.09
C LEU A 28 2.36 -16.81 -0.88
N SER A 29 1.68 -16.67 0.26
CA SER A 29 0.48 -17.45 0.57
C SER A 29 -0.83 -16.79 0.12
N ASN A 30 -0.78 -15.59 -0.46
CA ASN A 30 -1.95 -14.79 -0.79
C ASN A 30 -1.93 -14.28 -2.23
N ASN A 31 -3.08 -13.81 -2.71
CA ASN A 31 -3.13 -13.12 -3.98
C ASN A 31 -2.33 -11.81 -3.92
N PHE A 32 -1.68 -11.47 -5.04
CA PHE A 32 -0.93 -10.24 -5.21
C PHE A 32 -1.78 -9.02 -4.86
N MET A 33 -1.30 -8.20 -3.92
CA MET A 33 -2.00 -7.01 -3.41
C MET A 33 -3.40 -7.29 -2.84
N SER A 34 -3.61 -8.44 -2.19
CA SER A 34 -4.84 -8.71 -1.44
C SER A 34 -5.01 -7.83 -0.21
N VAL A 35 -6.25 -7.65 0.25
CA VAL A 35 -6.58 -6.97 1.51
C VAL A 35 -5.79 -7.56 2.68
N GLN A 36 -5.67 -8.89 2.74
CA GLN A 36 -4.92 -9.57 3.82
C GLN A 36 -3.45 -9.18 3.82
N PHE A 37 -2.82 -9.15 2.64
CA PHE A 37 -1.44 -8.72 2.50
C PHE A 37 -1.27 -7.24 2.86
N LEU A 38 -2.10 -6.34 2.32
CA LEU A 38 -2.01 -4.91 2.59
C LEU A 38 -2.31 -4.56 4.05
N GLN A 39 -3.22 -5.28 4.71
CA GLN A 39 -3.45 -5.16 6.14
C GLN A 39 -2.20 -5.56 6.94
N ARG A 40 -1.46 -6.58 6.50
CA ARG A 40 -0.18 -6.97 7.13
C ARG A 40 0.90 -5.91 6.93
N VAL A 41 0.98 -5.30 5.75
CA VAL A 41 1.87 -4.16 5.46
C VAL A 41 1.56 -2.99 6.40
N LEU A 42 0.28 -2.60 6.52
CA LEU A 42 -0.16 -1.54 7.41
C LEU A 42 0.13 -1.87 8.89
N CYS A 43 -0.11 -3.11 9.30
CA CYS A 43 0.17 -3.57 10.65
C CYS A 43 1.67 -3.47 10.95
N LEU A 44 2.53 -3.90 10.03
CA LEU A 44 3.98 -3.78 10.17
C LEU A 44 4.39 -2.32 10.36
N LEU A 45 3.92 -1.42 9.49
CA LEU A 45 4.20 0.01 9.58
C LEU A 45 3.85 0.55 10.97
N ARG A 46 2.64 0.29 11.46
CA ARG A 46 2.20 0.67 12.82
C ARG A 46 3.09 0.08 13.92
N THR A 47 3.39 -1.21 13.85
CA THR A 47 4.21 -1.89 14.88
C THR A 47 5.65 -1.40 14.89
N SER A 48 6.23 -1.09 13.72
CA SER A 48 7.56 -0.50 13.60
C SER A 48 7.63 0.86 14.28
N HIS A 49 6.63 1.72 14.08
CA HIS A 49 6.55 3.01 14.78
C HIS A 49 6.40 2.83 16.30
N SER A 50 5.53 1.94 16.75
CA SER A 50 5.36 1.66 18.18
C SER A 50 6.65 1.15 18.84
N HIS A 51 7.35 0.22 18.20
CA HIS A 51 8.63 -0.30 18.69
C HIS A 51 9.73 0.77 18.65
N LEU A 52 9.72 1.67 17.67
CA LEU A 52 10.66 2.79 17.62
C LEU A 52 10.45 3.74 18.80
N THR A 53 9.19 4.08 19.13
CA THR A 53 8.88 4.92 20.30
C THR A 53 9.34 4.27 21.61
N ILE A 54 9.13 2.95 21.76
CA ILE A 54 9.62 2.20 22.93
C ILE A 54 11.15 2.23 22.99
N LEU A 55 11.83 2.05 21.85
CA LEU A 55 13.29 2.10 21.78
C LEU A 55 13.83 3.49 22.16
N VAL A 56 13.22 4.56 21.66
CA VAL A 56 13.57 5.95 22.00
C VAL A 56 13.48 6.18 23.51
N GLN A 57 12.38 5.75 24.12
CA GLN A 57 12.18 5.86 25.58
C GLN A 57 13.25 5.09 26.37
N LYS A 58 13.66 3.91 25.88
CA LYS A 58 14.64 3.06 26.56
C LYS A 58 16.09 3.54 26.39
N LEU A 59 16.40 4.17 25.26
CA LEU A 59 17.72 4.72 25.00
C LEU A 59 17.99 6.04 25.73
N ASN A 60 16.98 6.64 26.39
CA ASN A 60 17.06 7.92 27.08
C ASN A 60 17.71 9.02 26.21
N LEU A 61 17.29 9.09 24.95
CA LEU A 61 17.86 10.04 23.99
C LEU A 61 17.60 11.48 24.45
N PRO A 62 18.55 12.41 24.24
CA PRO A 62 18.39 13.81 24.61
C PRO A 62 17.22 14.44 23.86
N ALA A 63 16.43 15.25 24.56
CA ALA A 63 15.31 15.99 23.98
C ALA A 63 15.84 17.13 23.08
N GLY A 64 15.23 17.29 21.90
CA GLY A 64 15.53 18.40 20.97
C GLY A 64 16.83 18.25 20.18
N ASP A 65 17.39 17.04 20.10
CA ASP A 65 18.55 16.76 19.23
C ASP A 65 18.09 16.43 17.80
N LYS A 66 18.98 16.56 16.81
CA LYS A 66 18.68 16.48 15.36
C LYS A 66 17.89 15.23 14.95
N TRP A 67 18.04 14.12 15.67
CA TRP A 67 17.30 12.89 15.40
C TRP A 67 15.78 13.08 15.53
N LEU A 68 15.34 13.99 16.41
CA LEU A 68 13.92 14.27 16.65
C LEU A 68 13.35 15.07 15.48
N ASP A 69 14.08 16.07 14.99
CA ASP A 69 13.71 16.83 13.80
C ASP A 69 13.60 15.90 12.60
N ASP A 70 14.61 15.05 12.38
CA ASP A 70 14.62 14.02 11.33
C ASP A 70 13.38 13.08 11.46
N TYR A 71 13.01 12.68 12.69
CA TYR A 71 11.83 11.85 12.94
C TYR A 71 10.50 12.58 12.69
N MET A 72 10.38 13.83 13.12
CA MET A 72 9.17 14.63 12.95
C MET A 72 8.93 14.94 11.47
N ASP A 73 9.98 15.29 10.72
CA ASP A 73 9.92 15.51 9.28
C ASP A 73 9.46 14.24 8.55
N GLU A 74 10.00 13.07 8.89
CA GLU A 74 9.57 11.82 8.27
C GLU A 74 8.14 11.41 8.69
N THR A 75 7.75 11.63 9.93
CA THR A 75 6.41 11.28 10.44
C THR A 75 5.33 12.20 9.86
N SER A 76 5.61 13.49 9.66
CA SER A 76 4.69 14.43 9.00
C SER A 76 4.42 14.04 7.54
N LYS A 77 5.45 13.63 6.79
CA LYS A 77 5.29 13.07 5.43
C LYS A 77 4.43 11.80 5.45
N LEU A 78 4.65 10.93 6.43
CA LEU A 78 3.87 9.70 6.61
C LEU A 78 2.38 10.00 6.78
N TRP A 79 2.07 11.02 7.58
CA TRP A 79 0.72 11.48 7.85
C TRP A 79 0.00 11.96 6.58
N ASP A 80 0.69 12.72 5.72
CA ASP A 80 0.14 13.17 4.44
C ASP A 80 -0.18 11.99 3.50
N VAL A 81 0.71 10.99 3.43
CA VAL A 81 0.46 9.78 2.64
C VAL A 81 -0.76 9.02 3.16
N PHE A 82 -0.87 8.87 4.48
CA PHE A 82 -2.03 8.22 5.09
C PHE A 82 -3.32 8.97 4.85
N HIS A 83 -3.29 10.30 4.79
CA HIS A 83 -4.45 11.08 4.39
C HIS A 83 -4.91 10.76 2.97
N VAL A 84 -3.97 10.57 2.03
CA VAL A 84 -4.34 10.17 0.66
C VAL A 84 -4.89 8.74 0.63
N ILE A 85 -4.25 7.79 1.33
CA ILE A 85 -4.75 6.41 1.44
C ILE A 85 -6.17 6.40 2.02
N LYS A 86 -6.41 7.18 3.08
CA LYS A 86 -7.73 7.30 3.71
C LYS A 86 -8.76 7.86 2.74
N SER A 87 -8.42 8.90 1.98
CA SER A 87 -9.31 9.49 0.98
C SER A 87 -9.68 8.48 -0.12
N SER A 88 -8.68 7.74 -0.59
CA SER A 88 -8.85 6.70 -1.62
C SER A 88 -9.70 5.52 -1.13
N LEU A 89 -9.53 5.09 0.12
CA LEU A 89 -10.40 4.08 0.74
C LEU A 89 -11.84 4.59 0.88
N SER A 90 -12.01 5.87 1.24
CA SER A 90 -13.35 6.47 1.39
C SER A 90 -14.08 6.57 0.05
N SER A 91 -13.39 6.90 -1.05
CA SER A 91 -14.00 6.91 -2.39
C SER A 91 -14.40 5.50 -2.84
N MET A 92 -13.67 4.48 -2.40
CA MET A 92 -13.99 3.08 -2.67
C MET A 92 -15.33 2.60 -2.07
N GLU A 93 -15.78 3.25 -0.99
CA GLU A 93 -17.08 2.95 -0.38
C GLU A 93 -18.26 3.25 -1.33
N SER A 94 -18.12 4.23 -2.24
CA SER A 94 -19.17 4.53 -3.24
C SER A 94 -19.31 3.38 -4.24
N PHE A 95 -18.19 2.84 -4.72
CA PHE A 95 -18.16 1.67 -5.59
C PHE A 95 -18.73 0.43 -4.90
N CYS A 96 -18.32 0.16 -3.66
CA CYS A 96 -18.88 -0.95 -2.88
C CYS A 96 -20.39 -0.81 -2.69
N SER A 97 -20.88 0.40 -2.37
CA SER A 97 -22.31 0.67 -2.22
C SER A 97 -23.08 0.46 -3.52
N ALA A 98 -22.54 0.93 -4.65
CA ALA A 98 -23.11 0.70 -5.97
C ALA A 98 -23.15 -0.79 -6.35
N ALA A 99 -22.11 -1.54 -6.00
CA ALA A 99 -22.06 -3.00 -6.20
C ALA A 99 -23.12 -3.74 -5.37
N VAL A 100 -23.29 -3.37 -4.10
CA VAL A 100 -24.33 -3.95 -3.21
C VAL A 100 -25.74 -3.65 -3.73
N SER A 101 -25.96 -2.45 -4.30
CA SER A 101 -27.25 -2.08 -4.89
C SER A 101 -27.66 -3.01 -6.04
N ILE A 102 -26.71 -3.52 -6.83
CA ILE A 102 -26.98 -4.49 -7.90
C ILE A 102 -27.54 -5.79 -7.32
N ALA A 103 -26.92 -6.32 -6.26
CA ALA A 103 -27.40 -7.52 -5.57
C ALA A 103 -28.84 -7.32 -5.05
N SER A 104 -29.12 -6.17 -4.42
CA SER A 104 -30.48 -5.88 -3.93
C SER A 104 -31.54 -5.75 -5.05
N THR A 105 -31.12 -5.34 -6.26
CA THR A 105 -32.01 -5.22 -7.42
C THR A 105 -32.32 -6.59 -8.04
N LEU A 106 -31.45 -7.58 -7.86
CA LEU A 106 -31.66 -8.96 -8.32
C LEU A 106 -32.70 -9.71 -7.47
N ASP A 107 -32.86 -9.34 -6.19
CA ASP A 107 -33.77 -10.03 -5.25
C ASP A 107 -35.26 -9.66 -5.44
N THR A 108 -35.61 -8.72 -6.31
CA THR A 108 -37.01 -8.27 -6.50
C THR A 108 -37.73 -9.03 -7.63
N HIS A 109 -38.97 -9.51 -7.42
CA HIS A 109 -39.65 -10.54 -8.23
C HIS A 109 -40.29 -10.13 -9.59
N HIS A 110 -39.83 -9.11 -10.32
CA HIS A 110 -40.44 -8.67 -11.59
C HIS A 110 -39.52 -8.76 -12.85
N HIS A 111 -39.49 -9.94 -13.48
CA HIS A 111 -38.53 -10.36 -14.54
C HIS A 111 -38.22 -9.36 -15.67
N ARG A 112 -39.17 -8.53 -16.13
CA ARG A 112 -38.95 -7.62 -17.28
C ARG A 112 -38.47 -6.21 -16.90
N GLN A 113 -38.73 -5.76 -15.67
CA GLN A 113 -38.25 -4.46 -15.17
C GLN A 113 -36.89 -4.60 -14.49
N ILE A 114 -36.61 -5.77 -13.90
CA ILE A 114 -35.30 -6.10 -13.31
C ILE A 114 -34.17 -5.93 -14.32
N SER A 115 -34.33 -6.40 -15.57
CA SER A 115 -33.24 -6.35 -16.57
C SER A 115 -32.72 -4.94 -16.80
N ARG A 116 -33.62 -3.98 -17.01
CA ARG A 116 -33.27 -2.56 -17.21
C ARG A 116 -32.70 -1.94 -15.95
N GLN A 117 -33.23 -2.28 -14.77
CA GLN A 117 -32.75 -1.76 -13.49
C GLN A 117 -31.35 -2.30 -13.16
N VAL A 118 -31.11 -3.58 -13.38
CA VAL A 118 -29.80 -4.24 -13.20
C VAL A 118 -28.78 -3.67 -14.17
N ILE A 119 -29.11 -3.52 -15.47
CA ILE A 119 -28.20 -2.89 -16.46
C ILE A 119 -27.84 -1.46 -16.04
N ARG A 120 -28.82 -0.68 -15.54
CA ARG A 120 -28.58 0.68 -15.04
C ARG A 120 -27.68 0.67 -13.80
N ALA A 121 -27.94 -0.23 -12.84
CA ALA A 121 -27.15 -0.34 -11.61
C ALA A 121 -25.70 -0.76 -11.91
N ILE A 122 -25.50 -1.73 -12.82
CA ILE A 122 -24.17 -2.10 -13.35
C ILE A 122 -23.48 -0.88 -13.99
N SER A 123 -24.20 -0.10 -14.80
CA SER A 123 -23.66 1.09 -15.44
C SER A 123 -23.30 2.21 -14.45
N VAL A 124 -24.02 2.32 -13.32
CA VAL A 124 -23.67 3.22 -12.22
C VAL A 124 -22.39 2.74 -11.56
N CYS A 125 -22.32 1.48 -11.14
CA CYS A 125 -21.16 0.89 -10.49
C CYS A 125 -19.88 1.01 -11.34
N ARG A 126 -19.99 0.80 -12.65
CA ARG A 126 -18.87 0.99 -13.59
C ARG A 126 -18.39 2.43 -13.67
N ARG A 127 -19.32 3.40 -13.64
CA ARG A 127 -18.96 4.82 -13.62
C ARG A 127 -18.26 5.21 -12.32
N GLU A 128 -18.71 4.68 -11.18
CA GLU A 128 -18.02 4.86 -9.89
C GLU A 128 -16.59 4.32 -9.96
N ALA A 129 -16.39 3.11 -10.51
CA ALA A 129 -15.06 2.52 -10.67
C ALA A 129 -14.11 3.38 -11.52
N VAL A 130 -14.62 3.94 -12.63
CA VAL A 130 -13.84 4.86 -13.47
C VAL A 130 -13.54 6.16 -12.71
N GLY A 131 -14.55 6.74 -12.05
CA GLY A 131 -14.40 7.97 -11.27
C GLY A 131 -13.31 7.84 -10.18
N ILE A 132 -13.33 6.74 -9.41
CA ILE A 132 -12.33 6.48 -8.38
C ILE A 132 -10.92 6.35 -8.98
N GLU A 133 -10.76 5.69 -10.13
CA GLU A 133 -9.45 5.57 -10.79
C GLU A 133 -8.94 6.93 -11.29
N GLU A 134 -9.82 7.79 -11.80
CA GLU A 134 -9.46 9.14 -12.26
C GLU A 134 -9.12 10.08 -11.10
N GLU A 135 -9.91 10.06 -10.03
CA GLU A 135 -9.65 10.81 -8.80
C GLU A 135 -8.34 10.37 -8.15
N ASN A 136 -8.13 9.06 -7.99
CA ASN A 136 -6.89 8.55 -7.40
C ASN A 136 -5.67 8.81 -8.28
N ARG A 137 -5.81 8.79 -9.61
CA ARG A 137 -4.75 9.21 -10.54
C ARG A 137 -4.42 10.68 -10.34
N ALA A 138 -5.42 11.55 -10.29
CA ALA A 138 -5.21 12.99 -10.06
C ALA A 138 -4.58 13.26 -8.69
N LEU A 139 -4.97 12.51 -7.65
CA LEU A 139 -4.32 12.58 -6.33
C LEU A 139 -2.86 12.15 -6.40
N MET A 140 -2.56 11.05 -7.11
CA MET A 140 -1.20 10.55 -7.32
C MET A 140 -0.30 11.58 -8.02
N GLU A 141 -0.75 12.11 -9.16
CA GLU A 141 0.00 13.07 -9.97
C GLU A 141 0.17 14.42 -9.24
N ASN A 142 -0.87 14.92 -8.56
CA ASN A 142 -0.84 16.25 -7.96
C ASN A 142 -0.28 16.31 -6.54
N ARG A 143 -0.33 15.22 -5.76
CA ARG A 143 0.13 15.24 -4.36
C ARG A 143 1.33 14.34 -4.11
N ILE A 144 1.45 13.23 -4.84
CA ILE A 144 2.34 12.13 -4.43
C ILE A 144 3.68 12.09 -5.17
N GLN A 145 3.73 12.49 -6.45
CA GLN A 145 5.01 12.64 -7.16
C GLN A 145 5.96 13.65 -6.49
N ARG A 146 5.44 14.48 -5.56
CA ARG A 146 6.23 15.43 -4.76
C ARG A 146 6.77 14.82 -3.46
N PHE A 147 6.39 13.60 -3.09
CA PHE A 147 6.88 13.03 -1.85
C PHE A 147 8.36 12.62 -1.96
N PRO A 148 9.20 12.97 -0.96
CA PRO A 148 10.64 12.72 -1.02
C PRO A 148 11.01 11.25 -1.21
N PHE A 149 10.24 10.31 -0.65
CA PHE A 149 10.52 8.86 -0.81
C PHE A 149 10.34 8.35 -2.25
N TRP A 150 9.65 9.12 -3.11
CA TRP A 150 9.46 8.84 -4.53
C TRP A 150 10.54 9.51 -5.39
N SER A 151 11.01 10.67 -4.96
CA SER A 151 12.01 11.48 -5.66
C SER A 151 13.46 11.23 -5.20
N GLU A 152 13.71 10.53 -4.09
CA GLU A 152 15.06 10.20 -3.63
C GLU A 152 15.71 9.12 -4.51
N GLN A 153 16.11 9.52 -5.71
CA GLN A 153 17.26 8.98 -6.44
C GLN A 153 18.58 9.57 -5.89
N VAL A 154 18.55 10.23 -4.74
CA VAL A 154 19.70 10.97 -4.22
C VAL A 154 20.66 9.97 -3.57
N THR A 155 21.73 9.72 -4.34
CA THR A 155 23.05 9.27 -3.92
C THR A 155 23.17 7.83 -3.38
N ALA A 156 23.03 6.87 -4.30
CA ALA A 156 23.83 5.63 -4.24
C ALA A 156 25.35 5.91 -4.01
N MET A 157 25.81 7.13 -4.34
CA MET A 157 27.15 7.64 -4.09
C MET A 157 27.47 7.94 -2.60
N GLU A 158 26.47 8.14 -1.74
CA GLU A 158 26.69 8.35 -0.29
C GLU A 158 26.49 7.07 0.53
N SER A 159 25.81 6.06 -0.03
CA SER A 159 25.62 4.75 0.62
C SER A 159 26.93 4.03 0.93
N SER A 160 28.01 4.28 0.17
CA SER A 160 29.34 3.72 0.44
C SER A 160 30.08 4.39 1.62
N LYS A 161 29.77 5.65 1.96
CA LYS A 161 30.29 6.33 3.17
C LYS A 161 29.40 6.08 4.39
N ILE A 162 28.10 5.89 4.18
CA ILE A 162 27.08 5.71 5.21
C ILE A 162 27.05 4.28 5.80
N GLN A 163 27.41 3.26 5.00
CA GLN A 163 27.42 1.86 5.44
C GLN A 163 28.38 1.56 6.61
N ASN A 164 29.45 2.34 6.77
CA ASN A 164 30.45 2.13 7.82
C ASN A 164 30.35 3.13 9.00
N GLY A 165 29.40 4.07 8.97
CA GLY A 165 29.39 5.24 9.87
C GLY A 165 28.27 5.31 10.91
N PHE A 166 27.15 4.60 10.73
CA PHE A 166 26.03 4.66 11.68
C PHE A 166 26.07 3.52 12.69
N SER A 167 26.77 3.76 13.81
CA SER A 167 26.57 2.95 15.01
C SER A 167 25.37 3.48 15.82
N GLY A 168 24.53 2.58 16.35
CA GLY A 168 23.45 2.94 17.27
C GLY A 168 22.15 3.46 16.61
N PHE A 169 21.49 4.42 17.27
CA PHE A 169 20.12 4.85 16.94
C PHE A 169 19.95 5.51 15.57
N ARG A 170 20.96 6.22 15.05
CA ARG A 170 20.89 6.80 13.69
C ARG A 170 20.77 5.73 12.62
N GLY A 171 21.44 4.58 12.81
CA GLY A 171 21.27 3.43 11.93
C GLY A 171 19.84 2.90 11.96
N VAL A 172 19.21 2.88 13.15
CA VAL A 172 17.82 2.45 13.30
C VAL A 172 16.89 3.38 12.53
N MET A 173 17.03 4.69 12.68
CA MET A 173 16.23 5.69 11.96
C MET A 173 16.32 5.53 10.44
N ASN A 174 17.52 5.34 9.90
CA ASN A 174 17.71 5.12 8.47
C ASN A 174 17.03 3.81 8.00
N THR A 175 17.16 2.73 8.77
CA THR A 175 16.48 1.47 8.45
C THR A 175 14.96 1.60 8.49
N VAL A 176 14.41 2.29 9.50
CA VAL A 176 12.97 2.54 9.60
C VAL A 176 12.48 3.40 8.43
N LYS A 177 13.22 4.46 8.06
CA LYS A 177 12.91 5.28 6.88
C LYS A 177 12.78 4.39 5.63
N ASN A 178 13.77 3.54 5.37
CA ASN A 178 13.76 2.64 4.20
C ASN A 178 12.61 1.63 4.20
N ILE A 179 12.32 1.02 5.36
CA ILE A 179 11.19 0.09 5.51
C ILE A 179 9.87 0.82 5.28
N ASN A 180 9.69 1.95 5.95
CA ASN A 180 8.47 2.73 5.84
C ASN A 180 8.22 3.19 4.40
N SER A 181 9.24 3.68 3.72
CA SER A 181 9.15 4.05 2.29
C SER A 181 8.71 2.88 1.42
N LEU A 182 9.28 1.68 1.63
CA LEU A 182 8.87 0.47 0.89
C LEU A 182 7.41 0.09 1.20
N LEU A 183 7.03 0.04 2.48
CA LEU A 183 5.68 -0.34 2.89
C LEU A 183 4.63 0.67 2.39
N LEU A 184 4.94 1.97 2.45
CA LEU A 184 4.10 3.01 1.90
C LEU A 184 3.98 2.88 0.38
N ALA A 185 5.07 2.65 -0.35
CA ALA A 185 5.01 2.43 -1.79
C ALA A 185 4.09 1.25 -2.15
N ILE A 186 4.15 0.14 -1.40
CA ILE A 186 3.25 -1.01 -1.57
C ILE A 186 1.79 -0.62 -1.30
N LEU A 187 1.51 0.09 -0.21
CA LEU A 187 0.16 0.57 0.12
C LEU A 187 -0.38 1.52 -0.95
N MET A 188 0.44 2.43 -1.46
CA MET A 188 0.06 3.40 -2.48
C MET A 188 -0.27 2.73 -3.81
N GLN A 189 0.53 1.74 -4.23
CA GLN A 189 0.27 0.95 -5.43
C GLN A 189 -0.99 0.09 -5.27
N GLY A 190 -1.18 -0.51 -4.09
CA GLY A 190 -2.31 -1.36 -3.77
C GLY A 190 -3.62 -0.58 -3.73
N LEU A 191 -3.66 0.53 -2.99
CA LEU A 191 -4.90 1.21 -2.61
C LEU A 191 -5.20 2.44 -3.46
N VAL A 192 -4.18 3.23 -3.82
CA VAL A 192 -4.41 4.54 -4.44
C VAL A 192 -4.35 4.43 -5.96
N TYR A 193 -3.15 4.32 -6.53
CA TYR A 193 -2.98 4.22 -7.98
C TYR A 193 -1.55 3.75 -8.27
N SER A 194 -1.38 2.93 -9.28
CA SER A 194 -0.07 2.48 -9.73
C SER A 194 0.24 3.00 -11.13
N ILE A 195 1.44 3.55 -11.28
CA ILE A 195 2.05 3.94 -12.56
C ILE A 195 3.25 2.99 -12.80
N PRO A 196 3.39 2.41 -14.00
CA PRO A 196 4.46 1.47 -14.28
C PRO A 196 5.81 2.20 -14.28
N GLY A 197 6.82 1.62 -13.63
CA GLY A 197 8.18 2.15 -13.57
C GLY A 197 8.52 3.10 -12.41
N ASP A 198 7.55 3.47 -11.56
CA ASP A 198 7.71 4.69 -10.76
C ASP A 198 8.04 4.48 -9.25
N ALA A 199 7.50 3.48 -8.53
CA ALA A 199 7.59 3.49 -7.05
C ALA A 199 8.48 2.43 -6.37
N ALA A 200 8.41 1.16 -6.78
CA ALA A 200 9.17 0.10 -6.09
C ALA A 200 10.67 0.14 -6.46
N ALA A 201 11.02 0.63 -7.64
CA ALA A 201 12.38 0.64 -8.17
C ALA A 201 13.31 1.66 -7.47
N ALA A 202 12.78 2.76 -6.92
CA ALA A 202 13.58 3.85 -6.36
C ALA A 202 14.18 3.57 -4.97
N VAL A 203 13.55 2.73 -4.14
CA VAL A 203 14.02 2.51 -2.75
C VAL A 203 15.32 1.70 -2.71
N THR A 204 16.43 2.31 -2.30
CA THR A 204 17.70 1.60 -2.10
C THR A 204 17.64 0.79 -0.80
N LEU A 205 17.74 -0.54 -0.91
CA LEU A 205 17.57 -1.46 0.22
C LEU A 205 18.81 -2.33 0.37
N THR A 206 19.25 -2.52 1.61
CA THR A 206 20.44 -3.32 1.93
C THR A 206 20.10 -4.66 2.59
N ALA A 207 18.92 -4.80 3.22
CA ALA A 207 18.52 -6.08 3.82
C ALA A 207 17.87 -7.01 2.79
N THR A 208 18.32 -8.26 2.78
CA THR A 208 17.97 -9.28 1.78
C THR A 208 16.47 -9.53 1.67
N ALA A 209 15.74 -9.61 2.78
CA ALA A 209 14.30 -9.81 2.79
C ALA A 209 13.54 -8.63 2.13
N MET A 210 13.99 -7.40 2.37
CA MET A 210 13.39 -6.20 1.76
C MET A 210 13.63 -6.16 0.25
N VAL A 211 14.86 -6.49 -0.18
CA VAL A 211 15.22 -6.58 -1.60
C VAL A 211 14.38 -7.63 -2.31
N ARG A 212 14.22 -8.82 -1.72
CA ARG A 212 13.38 -9.88 -2.30
C ARG A 212 11.91 -9.45 -2.42
N LEU A 213 11.33 -8.87 -1.38
CA LEU A 213 9.94 -8.40 -1.43
C LEU A 213 9.76 -7.32 -2.51
N LYS A 214 10.66 -6.32 -2.56
CA LYS A 214 10.66 -5.28 -3.60
C LYS A 214 10.72 -5.88 -5.01
N GLN A 215 11.66 -6.80 -5.24
CA GLN A 215 11.82 -7.45 -6.55
C GLN A 215 10.58 -8.26 -6.93
N ARG A 216 10.00 -9.02 -6.00
CA ARG A 216 8.78 -9.80 -6.24
C ARG A 216 7.60 -8.92 -6.60
N VAL A 217 7.40 -7.82 -5.87
CA VAL A 217 6.35 -6.84 -6.18
C VAL A 217 6.58 -6.25 -7.57
N ALA A 218 7.80 -5.83 -7.89
CA ALA A 218 8.12 -5.27 -9.21
C ALA A 218 7.87 -6.27 -10.35
N VAL A 219 8.29 -7.54 -10.19
CA VAL A 219 8.06 -8.59 -11.19
C VAL A 219 6.56 -8.87 -11.39
N GLU A 220 5.77 -8.95 -10.32
CA GLU A 220 4.32 -9.16 -10.45
C GLU A 220 3.61 -7.94 -11.06
N MET A 221 4.10 -6.73 -10.79
CA MET A 221 3.60 -5.51 -11.46
C MET A 221 3.88 -5.52 -12.97
N GLU A 222 5.03 -6.01 -13.40
CA GLU A 222 5.35 -6.15 -14.83
C GLU A 222 4.53 -7.23 -15.53
N ARG A 223 4.22 -8.32 -14.82
CA ARG A 223 3.39 -9.43 -15.33
C ARG A 223 1.92 -9.08 -15.44
N THR A 224 1.45 -8.15 -14.61
CA THR A 224 0.04 -7.77 -14.60
C THR A 224 -0.29 -7.01 -15.89
N GLU A 225 -1.23 -7.52 -16.70
CA GLU A 225 -1.64 -6.89 -17.96
C GLU A 225 -2.12 -5.44 -17.77
N MET A 226 -2.67 -5.14 -16.60
CA MET A 226 -2.93 -3.77 -16.15
C MET A 226 -1.61 -3.10 -15.77
N LYS A 227 -1.03 -2.36 -16.71
CA LYS A 227 0.16 -1.54 -16.48
C LYS A 227 -0.11 -0.33 -15.58
N LYS A 228 -1.37 0.05 -15.34
CA LYS A 228 -1.78 1.22 -14.54
C LYS A 228 -3.12 0.98 -13.84
N GLY A 229 -3.33 1.62 -12.70
CA GLY A 229 -4.59 1.53 -11.94
C GLY A 229 -4.42 1.09 -10.48
N ILE A 230 -5.54 0.82 -9.82
CA ILE A 230 -5.57 0.32 -8.44
C ILE A 230 -5.23 -1.18 -8.44
N MET A 231 -4.18 -1.59 -7.72
CA MET A 231 -3.71 -2.97 -7.76
C MET A 231 -4.41 -3.90 -6.77
N LEU A 232 -5.24 -3.37 -5.86
CA LEU A 232 -5.99 -4.15 -4.88
C LEU A 232 -6.72 -5.32 -5.56
N TYR A 233 -6.39 -6.54 -5.14
CA TYR A 233 -6.90 -7.76 -5.77
C TYR A 233 -8.43 -7.82 -5.77
N GLU A 234 -9.05 -7.55 -4.63
CA GLU A 234 -10.48 -7.66 -4.39
C GLU A 234 -11.25 -6.65 -5.26
N TYR A 235 -10.71 -5.45 -5.41
CA TYR A 235 -11.26 -4.44 -6.31
C TYR A 235 -11.22 -4.88 -7.77
N ARG A 236 -10.04 -5.32 -8.24
CA ARG A 236 -9.88 -5.78 -9.63
C ARG A 236 -10.78 -6.98 -9.91
N ARG A 237 -10.83 -7.95 -8.99
CA ARG A 237 -11.73 -9.10 -9.08
C ARG A 237 -13.20 -8.67 -9.16
N SER A 238 -13.61 -7.73 -8.32
CA SER A 238 -14.98 -7.20 -8.34
C SER A 238 -15.31 -6.46 -9.64
N LYS A 239 -14.35 -5.70 -10.18
CA LYS A 239 -14.49 -4.99 -11.47
C LYS A 239 -14.63 -5.96 -12.64
N THR A 240 -13.81 -7.01 -12.69
CA THR A 240 -13.91 -8.05 -13.73
C THR A 240 -15.24 -8.81 -13.62
N ALA A 241 -15.63 -9.23 -12.43
CA ALA A 241 -16.91 -9.91 -12.21
C ALA A 241 -18.11 -9.04 -12.61
N MET A 242 -18.00 -7.72 -12.45
CA MET A 242 -19.03 -6.77 -12.88
C MET A 242 -19.20 -6.75 -14.41
N GLU A 243 -18.10 -6.77 -15.17
CA GLU A 243 -18.16 -6.81 -16.64
C GLU A 243 -18.67 -8.16 -17.15
N GLU A 244 -18.30 -9.27 -16.49
CA GLU A 244 -18.85 -10.60 -16.79
C GLU A 244 -20.36 -10.66 -16.54
N LEU A 245 -20.81 -10.13 -15.40
CA LEU A 245 -22.24 -10.04 -15.08
C LEU A 245 -23.00 -9.22 -16.13
N LYS A 246 -22.42 -8.10 -16.58
CA LYS A 246 -23.00 -7.28 -17.63
C LYS A 246 -23.18 -8.06 -18.94
N ALA A 247 -22.13 -8.74 -19.39
CA ALA A 247 -22.16 -9.50 -20.64
C ALA A 247 -23.22 -10.61 -20.59
N GLU A 248 -23.34 -11.31 -19.46
CA GLU A 248 -24.35 -12.37 -19.31
C GLU A 248 -25.77 -11.83 -19.24
N VAL A 249 -25.98 -10.69 -18.59
CA VAL A 249 -27.27 -9.98 -18.54
C VAL A 249 -27.71 -9.51 -19.93
N GLU A 250 -26.78 -8.96 -20.72
CA GLU A 250 -27.02 -8.54 -22.10
C GLU A 250 -27.37 -9.74 -22.98
N ARG A 251 -26.62 -10.86 -22.87
CA ARG A 251 -26.89 -12.08 -23.63
C ARG A 251 -28.24 -12.74 -23.30
N ARG A 252 -28.69 -12.68 -22.05
CA ARG A 252 -29.96 -13.34 -21.64
C ARG A 252 -31.21 -12.53 -21.94
N TRP A 253 -31.10 -11.20 -22.01
CA TRP A 253 -32.26 -10.31 -21.99
C TRP A 253 -32.28 -9.25 -23.10
N CYS A 254 -31.25 -9.20 -23.96
CA CYS A 254 -31.22 -8.37 -25.16
C CYS A 254 -31.23 -9.16 -26.48
N ASP A 255 -31.25 -10.50 -26.41
CA ASP A 255 -31.63 -11.41 -27.52
C ASP A 255 -33.11 -11.85 -27.36
#